data_AF-A0A842W9Q1-F1
#
_entry.id   AF-A0A842W9Q1-F1
#
_cell.length_a   1.000
_cell.length_b   1.000
_cell.length_c   1.000
_cell.angle_alpha   90.00
_cell.angle_beta   90.00
_cell.angle_gamma   90.00
#
_symmetry.space_group_name_H-M   'P 1'
#
loop_
_entity.id
_entity.type
_entity.pdbx_description
1 polymer ?
#
loop_
_entity_poly.entity_id
_entity_poly.type
_entity_poly.pdbx_seq_one_letter_code
_entity_poly.pdbx_strand_id
1 'polypeptide(L)'
;MKKVNFLSKLKKEEKLELVELSEEICQSYLEKADNSLKSAKVLLANNLYENSVSMSYYAMYNSLTALLFRTGVKCENHSGSILILKFLFGKKDLFSIISEAKEERIDKQYYVTDQDEITKDA
;
A
#
# COMPACT_ATOMS: atom_id res chain seq x y z
N MET A 1 -11.65 19.62 1.82
CA MET A 1 -10.48 20.54 1.88
C MET A 1 -9.21 19.92 2.48
N LYS A 2 -9.21 19.37 3.71
CA LYS A 2 -7.98 18.86 4.37
C LYS A 2 -7.13 17.88 3.51
N LYS A 3 -7.75 16.91 2.83
CA LYS A 3 -7.04 15.92 1.97
C LYS A 3 -6.43 16.52 0.70
N VAL A 4 -7.08 17.53 0.11
CA VAL A 4 -6.52 18.25 -1.05
C VAL A 4 -5.33 19.11 -0.62
N ASN A 5 -5.44 19.76 0.55
CA ASN A 5 -4.32 20.51 1.13
C ASN A 5 -3.11 19.61 1.42
N PHE A 6 -3.34 18.35 1.78
CA PHE A 6 -2.28 17.35 1.97
C PHE A 6 -1.56 17.01 0.67
N LEU A 7 -2.28 16.75 -0.43
CA LEU A 7 -1.65 16.52 -1.74
C LEU A 7 -0.88 17.75 -2.22
N SER A 8 -1.43 18.95 -2.03
CA SER A 8 -0.73 20.20 -2.33
C SER A 8 0.55 20.36 -1.51
N LYS A 9 0.55 19.93 -0.24
CA LYS A 9 1.76 19.89 0.59
C LYS A 9 2.79 18.91 0.03
N LEU A 10 2.39 17.69 -0.32
CA LEU A 10 3.30 16.71 -0.92
C LEU A 10 3.93 17.21 -2.23
N LYS A 11 3.15 17.93 -3.06
CA LYS A 11 3.67 18.56 -4.27
C LYS A 11 4.72 19.63 -3.97
N LYS A 12 4.51 20.47 -2.95
CA LYS A 12 5.50 21.47 -2.51
C LYS A 12 6.78 20.85 -1.94
N GLU A 13 6.68 19.64 -1.38
CA GLU A 13 7.81 18.87 -0.86
C GLU A 13 8.45 17.96 -1.93
N GLU A 14 8.07 18.10 -3.21
CA GLU A 14 8.58 17.28 -4.33
C GLU A 14 8.31 15.77 -4.19
N LYS A 15 7.39 15.38 -3.29
CA LYS A 15 6.96 13.98 -3.07
C LYS A 15 5.78 13.58 -3.95
N LEU A 16 5.23 14.52 -4.71
CA LEU A 16 4.17 14.31 -5.68
C LEU A 16 4.43 15.17 -6.91
N GLU A 17 4.67 14.52 -8.04
CA GLU A 17 5.07 15.19 -9.28
C GLU A 17 4.47 14.49 -10.51
N LEU A 18 4.38 15.24 -11.60
CA LEU A 18 4.11 14.70 -12.92
C LEU A 18 5.46 14.34 -13.55
N VAL A 19 5.53 13.15 -14.13
CA VAL A 19 6.73 12.58 -14.75
C VAL A 19 6.37 12.03 -16.12
N GLU A 20 7.39 11.77 -16.95
CA GLU A 20 7.19 10.99 -18.17
C GLU A 20 6.64 9.61 -17.83
N LEU A 21 5.71 9.14 -18.68
CA LEU A 21 5.15 7.81 -18.55
C LEU A 21 6.27 6.79 -18.76
N SER A 22 6.34 5.79 -17.89
CA SER A 22 7.39 4.77 -17.97
C SER A 22 6.80 3.37 -17.91
N GLU A 23 6.79 2.69 -19.06
CA GLU A 23 6.38 1.29 -19.16
C GLU A 23 7.37 0.36 -18.44
N GLU A 24 8.66 0.66 -18.52
CA GLU A 24 9.72 -0.09 -17.81
C GLU A 24 9.55 -0.03 -16.28
N ILE A 25 9.34 1.18 -15.72
CA ILE A 25 9.12 1.33 -14.28
C ILE A 25 7.79 0.69 -13.87
N CYS A 26 6.74 0.86 -14.67
CA CYS A 26 5.46 0.19 -14.45
C CYS A 26 5.65 -1.33 -14.34
N GLN A 27 6.33 -1.94 -15.30
CA GLN A 27 6.59 -3.38 -15.32
C GLN A 27 7.41 -3.82 -14.11
N SER A 28 8.46 -3.06 -13.75
CA SER A 28 9.28 -3.33 -12.56
C SER A 28 8.45 -3.34 -11.26
N TYR A 29 7.48 -2.44 -11.12
CA TYR A 29 6.58 -2.43 -9.95
C TYR A 29 5.52 -3.53 -10.01
N LEU A 30 5.04 -3.93 -11.18
CA LEU A 30 4.17 -5.10 -11.33
C LEU A 30 4.88 -6.38 -10.90
N GLU A 31 6.15 -6.55 -11.29
CA GLU A 31 6.96 -7.69 -10.82
C GLU A 31 7.16 -7.69 -9.30
N LYS A 32 7.40 -6.51 -8.71
CA LYS A 32 7.44 -6.37 -7.24
C LYS A 32 6.10 -6.71 -6.59
N ALA A 33 4.99 -6.31 -7.21
CA ALA A 33 3.66 -6.64 -6.72
C ALA A 33 3.41 -8.15 -6.74
N ASP A 34 3.74 -8.82 -7.85
CA ASP A 34 3.62 -10.27 -7.99
C ASP A 34 4.51 -11.01 -7.00
N ASN A 35 5.75 -10.59 -6.81
CA ASN A 35 6.65 -11.19 -5.84
C ASN A 35 6.13 -10.99 -4.41
N SER A 36 5.59 -9.81 -4.10
CA SER A 36 4.99 -9.56 -2.79
C SER A 36 3.77 -10.45 -2.53
N LEU A 37 2.92 -10.65 -3.53
CA LEU A 37 1.77 -11.54 -3.45
C LEU A 37 2.18 -13.00 -3.28
N LYS A 38 3.22 -13.45 -4.00
CA LYS A 38 3.80 -14.79 -3.81
C LYS A 38 4.29 -14.99 -2.38
N SER A 39 5.06 -14.03 -1.85
CA SER A 39 5.52 -14.06 -0.45
C SER A 39 4.36 -14.09 0.54
N ALA A 40 3.33 -13.25 0.34
CA ALA A 40 2.15 -13.23 1.20
C ALA A 40 1.48 -14.61 1.30
N LYS A 41 1.33 -15.30 0.16
CA LYS A 41 0.75 -16.66 0.10
C LYS A 41 1.61 -17.70 0.83
N VAL A 42 2.93 -17.65 0.66
CA VAL A 42 3.86 -18.56 1.37
C VAL A 42 3.78 -18.32 2.88
N LEU A 43 3.80 -17.07 3.32
CA LEU A 43 3.71 -16.70 4.73
C LEU A 43 2.37 -17.14 5.33
N LEU A 44 1.27 -16.97 4.60
CA LEU A 44 -0.06 -17.44 5.02
C LEU A 44 -0.07 -18.97 5.21
N ALA A 45 0.46 -19.72 4.24
CA ALA A 45 0.52 -21.17 4.30
C ALA A 45 1.40 -21.71 5.45
N ASN A 46 2.30 -20.87 5.98
CA ASN A 46 3.17 -21.19 7.10
C ASN A 46 2.71 -20.53 8.42
N ASN A 47 1.46 -20.06 8.50
CA ASN A 47 0.87 -19.42 9.68
C ASN A 47 1.60 -18.14 10.17
N LEU A 48 2.39 -17.50 9.30
CA LEU A 48 3.08 -16.24 9.58
C LEU A 48 2.19 -15.06 9.22
N TYR A 49 1.07 -14.92 9.94
CA TYR A 49 -0.04 -14.04 9.55
C TYR A 49 0.32 -12.56 9.48
N GLU A 50 1.01 -12.02 10.48
CA GLU A 50 1.42 -10.60 10.52
C GLU A 50 2.30 -10.22 9.31
N ASN A 51 3.23 -11.11 8.98
CA ASN A 51 4.11 -10.96 7.81
C ASN A 51 3.30 -11.10 6.51
N SER A 52 2.32 -12.02 6.46
CA SER A 52 1.44 -12.20 5.30
C SER A 52 0.58 -10.95 5.03
N VAL A 53 0.03 -10.32 6.07
CA VAL A 53 -0.70 -9.04 5.99
C VAL A 53 0.20 -7.96 5.42
N SER A 54 1.42 -7.85 5.93
CA SER A 54 2.40 -6.87 5.46
C SER A 54 2.71 -7.04 3.97
N MET A 55 2.98 -8.26 3.53
CA MET A 55 3.28 -8.55 2.12
C MET A 55 2.07 -8.36 1.20
N SER A 56 0.85 -8.62 1.70
CA SER A 56 -0.39 -8.36 0.97
C SER A 56 -0.57 -6.86 0.70
N TYR A 57 -0.33 -6.03 1.71
CA TYR A 57 -0.33 -4.57 1.54
C TYR A 57 0.72 -4.10 0.53
N TYR A 58 1.95 -4.61 0.59
CA TYR A 58 2.99 -4.23 -0.37
C TYR A 58 2.67 -4.67 -1.80
N ALA A 59 2.00 -5.81 -1.99
CA ALA A 59 1.50 -6.20 -3.31
C ALA A 59 0.56 -5.12 -3.88
N MET A 60 -0.43 -4.71 -3.09
CA MET A 60 -1.40 -3.67 -3.49
C MET A 60 -0.72 -2.32 -3.76
N TYR A 61 0.21 -1.90 -2.88
CA TYR A 61 0.92 -0.64 -3.02
C TYR A 61 1.83 -0.60 -4.24
N ASN A 62 2.52 -1.70 -4.54
CA ASN A 62 3.34 -1.82 -5.74
C ASN A 62 2.48 -1.78 -7.01
N SER A 63 1.32 -2.45 -7.03
CA SER A 63 0.37 -2.36 -8.16
C SER A 63 -0.15 -0.92 -8.36
N LEU A 64 -0.47 -0.23 -7.27
CA LEU A 64 -0.85 1.19 -7.34
C LEU A 64 0.30 2.05 -7.87
N THR A 65 1.53 1.80 -7.43
CA THR A 65 2.71 2.54 -7.89
C THR A 65 2.95 2.32 -9.39
N ALA A 66 2.78 1.08 -9.88
CA ALA A 66 2.82 0.77 -11.31
C ALA A 66 1.79 1.58 -12.11
N LEU A 67 0.54 1.63 -11.63
CA LEU A 67 -0.52 2.44 -12.24
C LEU A 67 -0.16 3.93 -12.30
N LEU A 68 0.43 4.49 -11.24
CA LEU A 68 0.85 5.89 -11.22
C LEU A 68 1.91 6.16 -12.31
N PHE A 69 2.96 5.34 -12.39
CA PHE A 69 3.98 5.49 -13.44
C PHE A 69 3.44 5.25 -14.86
N ARG A 70 2.46 4.36 -15.03
CA ARG A 70 1.75 4.15 -16.30
C ARG A 70 0.92 5.37 -16.73
N THR A 71 0.69 6.33 -15.85
CA THR A 71 -0.08 7.54 -16.12
C THR A 71 0.72 8.83 -15.93
N GLY A 72 2.04 8.74 -15.77
CA GLY A 72 2.91 9.91 -15.62
C GLY A 72 2.77 10.61 -14.26
N VAL A 73 2.40 9.87 -13.22
CA VAL A 73 2.33 10.39 -11.84
C VAL A 73 3.38 9.66 -11.00
N LYS A 74 4.16 10.40 -10.22
CA LYS A 74 5.04 9.85 -9.20
C LYS A 74 4.63 10.37 -7.83
N CYS A 75 4.47 9.45 -6.86
CA CYS A 75 4.22 9.82 -5.47
C CYS A 75 5.00 8.93 -4.52
N GLU A 76 5.81 9.54 -3.67
CA GLU A 76 6.70 8.85 -2.72
C GLU A 76 6.04 8.63 -1.34
N ASN A 77 4.78 9.05 -1.18
CA ASN A 77 4.05 8.91 0.06
C ASN A 77 2.88 7.95 -0.09
N HIS A 78 2.86 6.89 0.73
CA HIS A 78 1.80 5.87 0.69
C HIS A 78 0.39 6.44 0.82
N SER A 79 0.14 7.35 1.78
CA SER A 79 -1.18 7.99 1.90
C SER A 79 -1.50 8.85 0.68
N GLY A 80 -0.50 9.55 0.13
CA GLY A 80 -0.62 10.35 -1.09
C GLY A 80 -1.07 9.52 -2.27
N SER A 81 -0.34 8.43 -2.57
CA SER A 81 -0.66 7.48 -3.64
C SER A 81 -2.08 6.93 -3.51
N ILE A 82 -2.48 6.51 -2.31
CA ILE A 82 -3.83 5.99 -2.05
C ILE A 82 -4.90 7.06 -2.27
N LEU A 83 -4.66 8.32 -1.86
CA LEU A 83 -5.59 9.41 -2.14
C LEU A 83 -5.71 9.71 -3.63
N ILE A 84 -4.63 9.60 -4.40
CA ILE A 84 -4.65 9.76 -5.85
C ILE A 84 -5.53 8.69 -6.51
N LEU A 85 -5.48 7.43 -6.03
CA LEU A 85 -6.38 6.37 -6.49
C LEU A 85 -7.87 6.77 -6.39
N LYS A 86 -8.24 7.46 -5.32
CA LYS A 86 -9.59 7.99 -5.13
C LYS A 86 -9.90 9.18 -6.03
N PHE A 87 -9.02 10.19 -6.06
CA PHE A 87 -9.33 11.49 -6.65
C PHE A 87 -9.08 11.55 -8.16
N LEU A 88 -8.00 10.93 -8.64
CA LEU A 88 -7.65 10.93 -10.06
C LEU A 88 -8.38 9.82 -10.82
N PHE A 89 -8.44 8.62 -10.24
CA PHE A 89 -9.01 7.44 -10.92
C PHE A 89 -10.47 7.14 -10.53
N GLY A 90 -11.03 7.86 -9.56
CA GLY A 90 -12.40 7.65 -9.09
C GLY A 90 -12.65 6.29 -8.41
N LYS A 91 -11.60 5.52 -8.09
CA LYS A 91 -11.70 4.16 -7.53
C LYS A 91 -11.88 4.19 -6.01
N LYS A 92 -13.07 4.60 -5.57
CA LYS A 92 -13.41 4.73 -4.13
C LYS A 92 -13.34 3.40 -3.37
N ASP A 93 -13.77 2.30 -3.99
CA ASP A 93 -13.77 0.98 -3.33
C ASP A 93 -12.34 0.49 -3.12
N LEU A 94 -11.51 0.56 -4.17
CA LEU A 94 -10.09 0.21 -4.06
C LEU A 94 -9.35 1.11 -3.08
N PHE A 95 -9.71 2.39 -3.01
CA PHE A 95 -9.21 3.31 -1.98
C PHE A 95 -9.53 2.81 -0.56
N SER A 96 -10.75 2.30 -0.29
CA SER A 96 -11.10 1.77 1.03
C SER A 96 -10.24 0.56 1.37
N ILE A 97 -10.20 -0.43 0.46
CA ILE A 97 -9.50 -1.70 0.66
C ILE A 97 -8.01 -1.45 0.95
N ILE A 98 -7.32 -0.62 0.15
CA ILE A 98 -5.89 -0.35 0.37
C ILE A 98 -5.64 0.54 1.60
N SER A 99 -6.59 1.38 2.00
CA SER A 99 -6.47 2.16 3.23
C SER A 99 -6.55 1.26 4.46
N GLU A 100 -7.52 0.34 4.48
CA GLU A 100 -7.68 -0.66 5.54
C GLU A 100 -6.45 -1.58 5.61
N ALA A 101 -6.01 -2.13 4.47
CA ALA A 101 -4.80 -2.95 4.41
C ALA A 101 -3.54 -2.20 4.90
N LYS A 102 -3.47 -0.90 4.65
CA LYS A 102 -2.37 -0.06 5.14
C LYS A 102 -2.39 0.05 6.67
N GLU A 103 -3.57 0.25 7.26
CA GLU A 103 -3.79 0.36 8.70
C GLU A 103 -3.47 -0.96 9.39
N GLU A 104 -4.02 -2.08 8.89
CA GLU A 104 -3.71 -3.44 9.37
C GLU A 104 -2.21 -3.73 9.33
N ARG A 105 -1.52 -3.36 8.24
CA ARG A 105 -0.07 -3.53 8.16
C ARG A 105 0.69 -2.67 9.19
N ILE A 106 0.21 -1.48 9.55
CA ILE A 106 0.83 -0.70 10.63
C ILE A 106 0.57 -1.37 11.97
N ASP A 107 -0.66 -1.82 12.20
CA ASP A 107 -1.06 -2.52 13.42
C ASP A 107 -0.14 -3.72 13.67
N LYS A 108 -0.08 -4.66 12.72
CA LYS A 108 0.72 -5.89 12.84
C LYS A 108 2.23 -5.67 12.84
N GLN A 109 2.73 -4.53 12.37
CA GLN A 109 4.16 -4.26 12.31
C GLN A 109 4.70 -3.52 13.54
N TYR A 110 3.85 -2.78 14.25
CA TYR A 110 4.29 -1.88 15.33
C TYR A 110 3.62 -2.14 16.68
N TYR A 111 2.51 -2.88 16.72
CA TYR A 111 1.84 -3.25 17.95
C TYR A 111 2.05 -4.73 18.20
N VAL A 112 2.64 -5.04 19.35
CA VAL A 112 2.64 -6.41 19.87
C VAL A 112 1.28 -6.59 20.53
N THR A 113 0.43 -7.44 19.96
CA THR A 113 -0.73 -7.93 20.70
C THR A 113 -0.20 -8.86 21.78
N ASP A 114 -0.38 -8.50 23.06
CA ASP A 114 -0.12 -9.40 24.17
C ASP A 114 -0.92 -10.69 23.95
N GLN A 115 -0.23 -11.79 23.63
CA GLN A 115 -0.83 -13.12 23.48
C GLN A 115 -0.97 -13.84 24.84
N ASP A 116 -1.15 -13.12 25.94
CA ASP A 116 -1.17 -13.68 27.30
C ASP A 116 -2.55 -13.67 27.98
N GLU A 117 -3.64 -13.86 27.21
CA GLU A 117 -4.97 -14.19 27.80
C GLU A 117 -5.63 -15.43 27.16
N ILE A 118 -4.84 -16.40 26.69
CA ILE A 118 -5.36 -17.73 26.31
C ILE A 118 -4.58 -18.83 27.04
N THR A 119 -4.46 -18.73 28.37
CA THR A 119 -4.23 -19.89 29.27
C THR A 119 -4.69 -19.57 30.70
N LYS A 120 -5.96 -19.23 30.89
CA LYS A 120 -6.63 -19.42 32.17
C LYS A 120 -8.00 -20.04 31.92
N ASP A 121 -8.04 -21.35 32.11
CA ASP A 121 -9.20 -22.22 32.39
C ASP A 121 -9.15 -23.50 31.55
N ALA A 122 -8.31 -24.44 32.01
CA ALA A 122 -8.44 -25.88 31.80
C ALA A 122 -7.82 -26.61 33.00
#